data_AF-A0A4Q8UVP0-F1
#
_entry.id   AF-A0A4Q8UVP0-F1
#
_cell.length_a   1.000
_cell.length_b   1.000
_cell.length_c   1.000
_cell.angle_alpha   90.00
_cell.angle_beta   90.00
_cell.angle_gamma   90.00
#
_symmetry.space_group_name_H-M   'P 1'
#
loop_
_entity.id
_entity.type
_entity.pdbx_description
1 polymer ?
#
loop_
_entity_poly.entity_id
_entity_poly.type
_entity_poly.pdbx_seq_one_letter_code
_entity_poly.pdbx_strand_id
1 'polypeptide(L)' 'MSQAILKAKSQLGVAHRRHNPEAITAARRDLAAEKLAAYVEKIVNEAPPLTREQRDRIASLLAPNAADESTTAGGQAA' A
#
# COMPACT_ATOMS: atom_id res chain seq x y z
N MET A 1 -5.99 -18.06 -0.06
CA MET A 1 -6.21 -16.69 0.46
C MET A 1 -5.33 -16.56 1.70
N SER A 2 -4.46 -15.55 1.79
CA SER A 2 -3.50 -15.45 2.91
C SER A 2 -4.24 -15.27 4.25
N GLN A 3 -3.60 -15.69 5.34
CA GLN A 3 -4.14 -15.49 6.70
C GLN A 3 -4.40 -14.02 7.00
N ALA A 4 -3.59 -13.11 6.45
CA ALA A 4 -3.75 -11.67 6.59
C ALA A 4 -5.07 -11.17 5.97
N ILE A 5 -5.43 -11.64 4.76
CA ILE A 5 -6.71 -11.28 4.12
C ILE A 5 -7.91 -11.81 4.92
N LEU A 6 -7.81 -13.03 5.47
CA LEU A 6 -8.89 -13.61 6.28
C LEU A 6 -9.09 -12.80 7.57
N LYS A 7 -8.00 -12.39 8.23
CA LYS A 7 -8.04 -11.52 9.40
C LYS A 7 -8.66 -10.15 9.08
N ALA A 8 -8.24 -9.51 7.99
CA ALA A 8 -8.79 -8.22 7.56
C ALA A 8 -10.28 -8.29 7.23
N LYS A 9 -10.74 -9.39 6.59
CA LYS A 9 -12.17 -9.65 6.37
C LYS A 9 -12.94 -9.79 7.68
N SER A 10 -12.38 -10.53 8.65
CA SER A 10 -12.99 -10.69 9.96
C SER A 10 -13.13 -9.34 10.69
N GLN A 11 -12.08 -8.53 10.67
CA GLN A 11 -12.09 -7.18 11.26
C GLN A 11 -13.16 -6.27 10.65
N LEU A 12 -13.34 -6.31 9.33
CA LEU A 12 -14.42 -5.59 8.65
C LEU A 12 -15.80 -6.07 9.10
N GLY A 13 -15.99 -7.39 9.23
CA GLY A 13 -17.23 -7.97 9.75
C GLY A 13 -17.54 -7.53 11.19
N VAL A 14 -16.52 -7.50 12.05
CA VAL A 14 -16.64 -7.01 13.43
C VAL A 14 -17.00 -5.52 13.46
N ALA A 15 -16.36 -4.70 12.62
CA ALA A 15 -16.64 -3.27 12.53
C ALA A 15 -18.09 -2.98 12.11
N HIS A 16 -18.60 -3.73 11.13
CA HIS A 16 -20.00 -3.66 10.71
C HIS A 16 -20.97 -4.04 11.83
N ARG A 17 -20.70 -5.12 12.57
CA ARG A 17 -21.54 -5.56 13.70
C ARG A 17 -21.57 -4.57 14.86
N ARG A 18 -20.49 -3.79 15.02
CA ARG A 18 -20.38 -2.75 16.06
C ARG A 18 -20.88 -1.38 15.62
N HIS A 19 -21.37 -1.25 14.37
CA HIS A 19 -21.87 0.00 13.79
C HIS A 19 -20.89 1.18 13.92
N ASN A 20 -19.57 0.91 13.88
CA ASN A 20 -18.56 1.96 13.96
C ASN A 20 -18.11 2.36 12.55
N PRO A 21 -18.49 3.55 12.04
CA PRO A 21 -18.20 3.97 10.67
C PRO A 21 -16.71 4.22 10.39
N GLU A 22 -15.97 4.73 11.38
CA GLU A 22 -14.52 4.94 11.26
C GLU A 22 -13.79 3.60 11.15
N ALA A 23 -14.15 2.64 12.01
CA ALA A 23 -13.59 1.30 12.00
C ALA A 23 -13.93 0.55 10.70
N ILE A 24 -15.11 0.77 10.12
CA ILE A 24 -15.47 0.20 8.81
C ILE A 24 -14.57 0.77 7.71
N THR A 25 -14.35 2.08 7.71
CA THR A 25 -13.50 2.74 6.72
C THR A 25 -12.05 2.26 6.82
N ALA A 26 -11.50 2.19 8.03
CA ALA A 26 -10.17 1.66 8.28
C ALA A 26 -10.06 0.19 7.84
N ALA A 27 -10.98 -0.68 8.27
CA ALA A 27 -10.96 -2.10 7.92
C ALA A 27 -11.12 -2.36 6.41
N ARG A 28 -11.86 -1.50 5.68
CA ARG A 28 -11.95 -1.56 4.21
C ARG A 28 -10.62 -1.22 3.55
N ARG A 29 -9.95 -0.16 4.03
CA ARG A 29 -8.63 0.26 3.53
C ARG A 29 -7.61 -0.86 3.76
N ASP A 30 -7.59 -1.44 4.96
CA ASP A 30 -6.67 -2.53 5.31
C ASP A 30 -6.93 -3.78 4.46
N LEU A 31 -8.20 -4.16 4.27
CA LEU A 31 -8.55 -5.28 3.39
C LEU A 31 -8.13 -5.04 1.93
N ALA A 32 -8.22 -3.80 1.45
CA ALA A 32 -7.75 -3.45 0.10
C ALA A 32 -6.23 -3.55 0.00
N ALA A 33 -5.49 -3.06 1.01
CA ALA A 33 -4.03 -3.15 1.07
C ALA A 33 -3.55 -4.62 1.04
N GLU A 34 -4.15 -5.49 1.86
CA GLU A 34 -3.79 -6.92 1.91
C GLU A 34 -4.08 -7.65 0.58
N LYS A 35 -5.17 -7.29 -0.10
CA LYS A 35 -5.48 -7.84 -1.43
C LYS A 35 -4.44 -7.40 -2.47
N LEU A 36 -4.03 -6.12 -2.43
CA LEU A 36 -3.00 -5.60 -3.33
C LEU A 36 -1.67 -6.29 -3.07
N ALA A 37 -1.27 -6.43 -1.81
CA ALA A 37 -0.03 -7.13 -1.43
C ALA A 37 0.00 -8.57 -1.96
N ALA A 38 -1.08 -9.34 -1.73
CA ALA A 38 -1.17 -10.71 -2.22
C ALA A 38 -1.17 -10.81 -3.76
N TYR A 39 -1.75 -9.81 -4.44
CA TYR A 39 -1.73 -9.75 -5.90
C TYR A 39 -0.33 -9.44 -6.42
N VAL A 40 0.37 -8.47 -5.83
CA VAL A 40 1.77 -8.17 -6.15
C VAL A 40 2.65 -9.38 -5.93
N GLU A 41 2.53 -10.05 -4.78
CA GLU A 41 3.29 -11.27 -4.46
C GLU A 41 3.06 -12.37 -5.52
N LYS A 42 1.79 -12.62 -5.87
CA LYS A 42 1.45 -13.59 -6.92
C LYS A 42 2.16 -13.25 -8.24
N ILE A 43 2.03 -12.01 -8.70
CA ILE A 43 2.61 -11.57 -9.98
C ILE A 43 4.14 -11.64 -9.95
N VAL A 44 4.77 -11.26 -8.84
CA VAL A 44 6.24 -11.33 -8.68
C VAL A 44 6.72 -12.78 -8.66
N ASN A 45 5.98 -13.69 -8.02
CA ASN A 45 6.32 -15.12 -7.97
C ASN A 45 6.10 -15.83 -9.32
N GLU A 46 5.12 -15.39 -10.11
CA GLU A 46 4.83 -15.96 -11.44
C GLU A 46 5.74 -15.41 -12.54
N ALA A 47 6.36 -14.24 -12.31
CA ALA A 47 7.32 -13.67 -13.25
C ALA A 47 8.65 -14.45 -13.17
N PRO A 48 9.39 -14.62 -14.30
CA PRO A 48 10.81 -14.93 -14.22
C PRO A 48 11.48 -13.88 -13.30
N PRO A 49 12.55 -14.24 -12.57
CA PRO A 49 13.14 -13.38 -11.57
C PRO A 49 13.35 -11.97 -12.14
N LEU A 50 12.73 -10.97 -11.48
CA LEU A 50 12.75 -9.58 -11.94
C LEU A 50 14.18 -9.19 -12.26
N THR A 51 14.40 -8.56 -13.41
CA THR A 51 15.73 -8.03 -13.72
C THR A 51 16.10 -6.96 -12.71
N ARG A 52 17.40 -6.66 -12.58
CA ARG A 52 17.87 -5.64 -11.64
C ARG A 52 17.20 -4.29 -11.93
N GLU A 53 17.09 -3.94 -13.20
CA GLU A 53 16.49 -2.69 -13.69
C GLU A 53 15.00 -2.59 -13.33
N GLN A 54 14.26 -3.71 -13.35
CA GLN A 54 12.85 -3.74 -12.96
C GLN A 54 12.67 -3.50 -11.46
N ARG A 55 13.54 -4.10 -10.62
CA ARG A 55 13.51 -3.87 -9.17
C ARG A 55 13.86 -2.43 -8.82
N ASP A 56 14.86 -1.85 -9.49
CA ASP A 56 15.27 -0.47 -9.26
C ASP A 56 14.14 0.52 -9.61
N ARG A 57 13.38 0.25 -10.67
CA ARG A 57 12.19 1.05 -11.04
C ARG A 57 11.03 0.91 -10.06
N ILE A 58 10.79 -0.29 -9.52
CA ILE A 58 9.77 -0.48 -8.48
C ILE A 58 10.19 0.24 -7.20
N ALA A 59 11.47 0.14 -6.82
CA ALA A 59 11.99 0.82 -5.64
C ALA A 59 11.85 2.34 -5.75
N SER A 60 12.09 2.94 -6.94
CA SER A 60 11.91 4.38 -7.13
C SER A 60 10.45 4.83 -7.06
N LEU A 61 9.50 3.99 -7.48
CA LEU A 61 8.07 4.27 -7.37
C LEU A 61 7.53 4.14 -5.94
N LEU A 62 8.12 3.27 -5.13
CA LEU A 62 7.71 3.01 -3.76
C LEU A 62 8.45 3.88 -2.73
N ALA A 63 9.55 4.51 -3.12
CA ALA A 63 10.23 5.49 -2.29
C ALA A 63 9.29 6.71 -2.09
N PRO A 64 9.02 7.14 -0.85
CA PRO A 64 8.33 8.40 -0.63
C PRO A 64 9.16 9.51 -1.29
N ASN A 65 8.52 10.37 -2.08
CA ASN A 65 9.14 11.44 -2.87
C ASN A 65 10.21 12.21 -2.05
N ALA A 66 11.47 11.78 -2.14
CA ALA A 66 12.61 12.59 -1.70
C ALA A 66 12.84 13.80 -2.63
N ALA A 67 12.05 13.91 -3.70
CA ALA A 67 12.13 14.99 -4.69
C ALA A 67 11.28 16.23 -4.34
N ASP A 68 10.47 16.22 -3.27
CA ASP A 68 9.65 17.38 -2.89
C ASP A 68 10.41 18.43 -2.05
N GLU A 69 11.64 18.14 -1.61
CA GLU A 69 12.41 19.09 -0.77
C GLU A 69 13.11 20.22 -1.55
N SER A 70 13.19 20.17 -2.88
CA SER A 70 13.89 21.19 -3.68
C SER A 70 13.03 22.39 -4.12
N THR A 71 11.73 22.44 -3.81
CA THR A 71 10.83 23.50 -4.33
C THR A 71 10.58 24.67 -3.36
N THR A 72 11.08 24.65 -2.12
CA THR A 72 10.82 25.73 -1.14
C THR A 72 11.99 26.72 -0.94
N ALA A 73 13.12 26.56 -1.64
CA ALA A 73 14.28 27.46 -1.53
C ALA A 73 14.26 28.64 -2.54
N GLY A 74 13.09 29.25 -2.78
CA GLY A 74 12.91 30.34 -3.76
C GLY A 74 12.15 31.56 -3.23
N GLY A 75 12.13 31.79 -1.92
CA GLY A 75 11.37 32.86 -1.27
C GLY A 75 12.18 33.69 -0.28
N GLN A 76 13.32 34.23 -0.69
CA GLN A 76 13.96 35.33 0.04
C GLN A 76 14.67 36.27 -0.94
N ALA A 77 13.96 37.29 -1.39
CA ALA A 77 14.51 38.55 -1.90
C ALA A 77 13.36 39.57 -2.11
N ALA A 78 13.17 40.45 -1.13
CA ALA A 78 12.78 41.88 -1.23
C ALA A 78 12.38 42.40 0.15
#